data_AF-A0A100WAD8-F1
#
_entry.id   AF-A0A100WAD8-F1
#
_cell.length_a   1.000
_cell.length_b   1.000
_cell.length_c   1.000
_cell.angle_alpha   90.00
_cell.angle_beta   90.00
_cell.angle_gamma   90.00
#
_symmetry.space_group_name_H-M   'P 1'
#
loop_
_entity.id
_entity.type
_entity.pdbx_description
1 polymer ?
#
loop_
_entity_poly.entity_id
_entity_poly.type
_entity_poly.pdbx_seq_one_letter_code
_entity_poly.pdbx_strand_id
1 'polypeptide(L)'
;MARKFLTGIDLQNQRGINAASPSAGTDLVNKDYVDNLIAGLSWKKAVDAATTANGALATAFAAGQVIDGVTLATGNRILIKNQTTGSENGIYTVNASGAPTRATDADGAGELVPNATVYVSAGTTQADTQWTCTTNGTITPGTTATVWAQTGGSGNYTAGNGINISSGVITAVAAPSGGLTVGASGIAIDTSVVTRKYATAIGDGSASVITVTHNLGTRDVDVVVYNATTYEEVEADVVHATTNTVTVSFAAAPASGAYRVAVFG
;
A
#
# COMPACT_ATOMS: atom_id res chain seq x y z
N MET A 1 -25.98 4.70 54.33
CA MET A 1 -24.71 5.29 54.80
C MET A 1 -23.56 4.45 54.27
N ALA A 2 -22.60 5.05 53.56
CA ALA A 2 -21.40 4.35 53.15
C ALA A 2 -20.49 4.12 54.36
N ARG A 3 -20.01 2.88 54.58
CA ARG A 3 -19.00 2.57 55.60
C ARG A 3 -17.63 2.80 54.99
N LYS A 4 -16.82 3.63 55.63
CA LYS A 4 -15.42 3.85 55.24
C LYS A 4 -14.55 2.76 55.86
N PHE A 5 -13.76 2.07 55.04
CA PHE A 5 -12.69 1.19 55.51
C PHE A 5 -11.40 2.00 55.63
N LEU A 6 -10.75 1.98 56.79
CA LEU A 6 -9.62 2.86 57.12
C LEU A 6 -8.25 2.27 56.76
N THR A 7 -8.17 0.96 56.53
CA THR A 7 -6.92 0.21 56.31
C THR A 7 -6.98 -0.75 55.12
N GLY A 8 -7.94 -0.54 54.19
CA GLY A 8 -8.15 -1.42 53.04
C GLY A 8 -9.13 -2.58 53.28
N ILE A 9 -9.34 -3.40 52.25
CA ILE A 9 -10.17 -4.61 52.28
C ILE A 9 -9.28 -5.78 51.81
N ASP A 10 -9.04 -6.76 52.68
CA ASP A 10 -8.47 -8.06 52.31
C ASP A 10 -9.62 -9.08 52.19
N LEU A 11 -9.75 -9.69 51.02
CA LEU A 11 -10.82 -10.66 50.74
C LEU A 11 -10.41 -12.11 51.04
N GLN A 12 -9.15 -12.40 51.38
CA GLN A 12 -8.68 -13.75 51.70
C GLN A 12 -9.12 -14.81 50.66
N ASN A 13 -8.91 -14.51 49.36
CA ASN A 13 -9.36 -15.31 48.21
C ASN A 13 -10.88 -15.49 48.04
N GLN A 14 -11.71 -14.68 48.70
CA GLN A 14 -13.15 -14.64 48.48
C GLN A 14 -13.54 -13.69 47.34
N ARG A 15 -14.71 -13.91 46.74
CA ARG A 15 -15.24 -13.11 45.63
C ARG A 15 -15.89 -11.81 46.12
N GLY A 16 -15.61 -10.70 45.44
CA GLY A 16 -16.47 -9.51 45.47
C GLY A 16 -17.64 -9.66 44.49
N ILE A 17 -18.85 -9.31 44.91
CA ILE A 17 -20.09 -9.46 44.11
C ILE A 17 -20.72 -8.08 43.92
N ASN A 18 -21.31 -7.83 42.74
CA ASN A 18 -22.02 -6.58 42.39
C ASN A 18 -21.17 -5.31 42.49
N ALA A 19 -19.90 -5.38 42.06
CA ALA A 19 -19.07 -4.19 41.90
C ALA A 19 -19.52 -3.39 40.65
N ALA A 20 -19.80 -2.09 40.82
CA ALA A 20 -20.11 -1.19 39.72
C ALA A 20 -18.91 -0.98 38.79
N SER A 21 -19.13 -0.44 37.59
CA SER A 21 -18.05 -0.06 36.68
C SER A 21 -17.20 1.07 37.26
N PRO A 22 -15.86 1.01 37.13
CA PRO A 22 -14.98 2.05 37.64
C PRO A 22 -15.21 3.38 36.91
N SER A 23 -15.08 4.48 37.66
CA SER A 23 -15.29 5.85 37.17
C SER A 23 -14.10 6.78 37.49
N ALA A 24 -13.36 6.50 38.56
CA ALA A 24 -12.13 7.18 38.92
C ALA A 24 -10.91 6.25 38.72
N GLY A 25 -9.73 6.83 38.52
CA GLY A 25 -8.48 6.07 38.29
C GLY A 25 -8.00 5.20 39.46
N THR A 26 -8.65 5.30 40.63
CA THR A 26 -8.35 4.51 41.84
C THR A 26 -9.44 3.50 42.19
N ASP A 27 -10.47 3.36 41.35
CA ASP A 27 -11.56 2.42 41.60
C ASP A 27 -11.11 0.96 41.38
N LEU A 28 -11.75 0.04 42.10
CA LEU A 28 -11.63 -1.39 41.80
C LEU A 28 -12.30 -1.69 40.45
N VAL A 29 -11.63 -2.49 39.62
CA VAL A 29 -12.12 -2.82 38.28
C VAL A 29 -12.87 -4.15 38.33
N ASN A 30 -14.13 -4.17 37.89
CA ASN A 30 -14.88 -5.42 37.74
C ASN A 30 -14.48 -6.15 36.46
N LYS A 31 -14.65 -7.49 36.44
CA LYS A 31 -14.27 -8.32 35.29
C LYS A 31 -15.01 -7.92 34.01
N ASP A 32 -16.31 -7.61 34.10
CA ASP A 32 -17.11 -7.24 32.93
C ASP A 32 -16.58 -5.97 32.24
N TYR A 33 -16.07 -5.00 33.01
CA TYR A 33 -15.43 -3.80 32.47
C TYR A 33 -14.15 -4.15 31.69
N VAL A 34 -13.30 -5.01 32.26
CA VAL A 34 -12.07 -5.47 31.59
C VAL A 34 -12.41 -6.26 30.33
N ASP A 35 -13.36 -7.19 30.43
CA ASP A 35 -13.78 -8.03 29.31
C ASP A 35 -14.38 -7.18 28.18
N ASN A 36 -15.19 -6.16 28.49
CA ASN A 36 -15.73 -5.23 27.49
C ASN A 36 -14.66 -4.34 26.85
N LEU A 37 -13.63 -3.93 27.60
CA LEU A 37 -12.50 -3.18 27.06
C LEU A 37 -11.67 -4.03 26.09
N ILE A 38 -11.55 -5.33 26.36
CA ILE A 38 -10.74 -6.27 25.58
C ILE A 38 -11.57 -6.98 24.48
N ALA A 39 -12.91 -6.86 24.50
CA ALA A 39 -13.81 -7.50 23.53
C ALA A 39 -13.57 -7.11 22.05
N GLY A 40 -12.79 -6.05 21.77
CA GLY A 40 -12.34 -5.69 20.43
C GLY A 40 -10.88 -6.01 20.11
N LEU A 41 -10.09 -6.46 21.10
CA LEU A 41 -8.65 -6.67 21.03
C LEU A 41 -8.30 -8.12 21.34
N SER A 42 -8.56 -9.03 20.39
CA SER A 42 -8.15 -10.44 20.53
C SER A 42 -6.69 -10.63 20.06
N TRP A 43 -5.76 -9.98 20.75
CA TRP A 43 -4.33 -10.20 20.51
C TRP A 43 -3.91 -11.58 21.00
N LYS A 44 -3.26 -12.32 20.11
CA LYS A 44 -2.63 -13.61 20.40
C LYS A 44 -1.17 -13.42 20.76
N LYS A 45 -0.60 -14.38 21.49
CA LYS A 45 0.84 -14.35 21.74
C LYS A 45 1.56 -14.38 20.41
N ALA A 46 2.63 -13.59 20.31
CA ALA A 46 3.44 -13.48 19.10
C ALA A 46 3.90 -14.86 18.60
N VAL A 47 4.12 -14.93 17.29
CA VAL A 47 4.69 -16.09 16.61
C VAL A 47 6.10 -15.76 16.15
N ASP A 48 6.94 -16.78 16.12
CA ASP A 48 8.34 -16.69 15.69
C ASP A 48 8.46 -16.59 14.17
N ALA A 49 7.53 -17.17 13.42
CA ALA A 49 7.52 -17.13 11.95
C ALA A 49 6.10 -17.26 11.39
N ALA A 50 5.89 -16.82 10.14
CA ALA A 50 4.65 -17.01 9.41
C ALA A 50 4.90 -17.63 8.03
N THR A 51 4.01 -18.52 7.59
CA THR A 51 4.17 -19.19 6.29
C THR A 51 4.16 -18.20 5.13
N THR A 52 4.89 -18.52 4.06
CA THR A 52 4.86 -17.82 2.77
C THR A 52 4.31 -18.70 1.63
N ALA A 53 4.18 -20.01 1.87
CA ALA A 53 3.70 -21.00 0.89
C ALA A 53 2.90 -22.11 1.59
N ASN A 54 2.20 -22.91 0.77
CA ASN A 54 1.52 -24.14 1.20
C ASN A 54 2.54 -25.23 1.54
N GLY A 55 2.19 -26.16 2.42
CA GLY A 55 3.05 -27.28 2.79
C GLY A 55 2.37 -28.26 3.74
N ALA A 56 2.67 -29.54 3.62
CA ALA A 56 2.07 -30.57 4.47
C ALA A 56 2.51 -30.39 5.93
N LEU A 57 1.54 -30.33 6.86
CA LEU A 57 1.80 -30.00 8.28
C LEU A 57 2.93 -30.83 8.91
N ALA A 58 2.94 -32.13 8.66
CA ALA A 58 3.88 -33.07 9.26
C ALA A 58 5.33 -32.95 8.77
N THR A 59 5.55 -32.36 7.60
CA THR A 59 6.88 -32.35 6.95
C THR A 59 7.39 -30.94 6.67
N ALA A 60 6.53 -29.99 6.33
CA ALA A 60 6.92 -28.62 6.03
C ALA A 60 7.10 -27.74 7.28
N PHE A 61 6.45 -28.09 8.39
CA PHE A 61 6.42 -27.28 9.62
C PHE A 61 6.86 -28.06 10.86
N ALA A 62 7.67 -29.10 10.67
CA ALA A 62 8.32 -29.84 11.75
C ALA A 62 9.59 -29.12 12.23
N ALA A 63 10.09 -29.48 13.42
CA ALA A 63 11.37 -29.00 13.91
C ALA A 63 12.51 -29.28 12.90
N GLY A 64 13.41 -28.32 12.72
CA GLY A 64 14.50 -28.33 11.75
C GLY A 64 14.13 -27.79 10.36
N GLN A 65 12.85 -27.60 10.06
CA GLN A 65 12.41 -26.98 8.80
C GLN A 65 12.58 -25.47 8.83
N VAL A 66 12.48 -24.82 7.66
CA VAL A 66 12.62 -23.37 7.52
C VAL A 66 11.31 -22.75 7.04
N ILE A 67 10.82 -21.75 7.78
CA ILE A 67 9.72 -20.88 7.35
C ILE A 67 10.28 -19.47 7.18
N ASP A 68 10.20 -18.91 5.97
CA ASP A 68 10.60 -17.53 5.69
C ASP A 68 12.03 -17.18 6.19
N GLY A 69 12.97 -18.12 6.07
CA GLY A 69 14.34 -17.96 6.57
C GLY A 69 14.55 -18.25 8.06
N VAL A 70 13.48 -18.48 8.84
CA VAL A 70 13.56 -18.89 10.24
C VAL A 70 13.61 -20.41 10.33
N THR A 71 14.68 -20.96 10.93
CA THR A 71 14.76 -22.40 11.23
C THR A 71 13.93 -22.71 12.47
N LEU A 72 12.96 -23.61 12.34
CA LEU A 72 12.03 -24.00 13.38
C LEU A 72 12.68 -24.91 14.42
N ALA A 73 12.44 -24.64 15.69
CA ALA A 73 12.78 -25.49 16.82
C ALA A 73 11.51 -25.88 17.59
N THR A 74 11.60 -26.94 18.39
CA THR A 74 10.53 -27.35 19.31
C THR A 74 10.09 -26.20 20.19
N GLY A 75 8.77 -26.01 20.31
CA GLY A 75 8.18 -24.94 21.11
C GLY A 75 8.04 -23.60 20.37
N ASN A 76 8.63 -23.45 19.18
CA ASN A 76 8.39 -22.24 18.40
C ASN A 76 6.92 -22.11 18.04
N ARG A 77 6.41 -20.90 18.12
CA ARG A 77 5.05 -20.57 17.68
C ARG A 77 5.11 -20.11 16.24
N ILE A 78 4.22 -20.63 15.40
CA ILE A 78 4.18 -20.29 13.97
C ILE A 78 2.75 -19.94 13.55
N LEU A 79 2.63 -18.94 12.67
CA LEU A 79 1.37 -18.65 11.98
C LEU A 79 1.35 -19.41 10.65
N ILE A 80 0.45 -20.37 10.54
CA ILE A 80 0.15 -21.07 9.28
C ILE A 80 -1.04 -20.38 8.64
N LYS A 81 -0.82 -19.68 7.52
CA LYS A 81 -1.84 -18.88 6.82
C LYS A 81 -1.98 -19.15 5.32
N ASN A 82 -1.11 -19.99 4.76
CA ASN A 82 -1.03 -20.26 3.32
C ASN A 82 -1.40 -21.70 2.93
N GLN A 83 -2.18 -22.41 3.75
CA GLN A 83 -2.64 -23.76 3.40
C GLN A 83 -3.70 -23.71 2.30
N THR A 84 -3.68 -24.70 1.41
CA THR A 84 -4.79 -24.94 0.46
C THR A 84 -6.07 -25.33 1.20
N THR A 85 -5.94 -26.18 2.22
CA THR A 85 -7.06 -26.51 3.12
C THR A 85 -7.15 -25.42 4.18
N GLY A 86 -8.01 -24.43 3.98
CA GLY A 86 -8.09 -23.27 4.88
C GLY A 86 -8.40 -23.60 6.35
N SER A 87 -8.97 -24.77 6.66
CA SER A 87 -9.20 -25.22 8.04
C SER A 87 -7.92 -25.67 8.76
N GLU A 88 -6.82 -25.86 8.03
CA GLU A 88 -5.48 -26.09 8.57
C GLU A 88 -4.76 -24.77 8.90
N ASN A 89 -5.24 -23.63 8.43
CA ASN A 89 -4.70 -22.34 8.86
C ASN A 89 -4.97 -22.09 10.35
N GLY A 90 -4.09 -21.31 10.98
CA GLY A 90 -4.14 -20.96 12.39
C GLY A 90 -2.76 -20.78 13.02
N ILE A 91 -2.75 -20.70 14.34
CA ILE A 91 -1.53 -20.55 15.14
C ILE A 91 -1.17 -21.91 15.73
N TYR A 92 0.09 -22.29 15.61
CA TYR A 92 0.60 -23.59 16.02
C TYR A 92 1.88 -23.47 16.85
N THR A 93 2.17 -24.51 17.61
CA THR A 93 3.43 -24.73 18.32
C THR A 93 4.15 -25.93 17.69
N VAL A 94 5.41 -25.73 17.31
CA VAL A 94 6.25 -26.76 16.68
C VAL A 94 6.56 -27.87 17.69
N ASN A 95 6.29 -29.11 17.31
CA ASN A 95 6.60 -30.29 18.11
C ASN A 95 8.03 -30.77 17.87
N ALA A 96 8.57 -31.58 18.79
CA ALA A 96 9.89 -32.18 18.63
C ALA A 96 9.99 -33.12 17.42
N SER A 97 8.88 -33.72 17.03
CA SER A 97 8.76 -34.56 15.84
C SER A 97 7.32 -34.52 15.30
N GLY A 98 7.16 -34.64 13.99
CA GLY A 98 5.86 -34.68 13.34
C GLY A 98 5.21 -33.31 13.13
N ALA A 99 3.90 -33.32 12.89
CA ALA A 99 3.12 -32.11 12.65
C ALA A 99 3.10 -31.22 13.90
N PRO A 100 3.10 -29.88 13.74
CA PRO A 100 2.94 -28.97 14.87
C PRO A 100 1.51 -29.07 15.46
N THR A 101 1.36 -28.77 16.74
CA THR A 101 0.05 -28.78 17.43
C THR A 101 -0.55 -27.38 17.40
N ARG A 102 -1.88 -27.23 17.32
CA ARG A 102 -2.50 -25.90 17.48
C ARG A 102 -2.10 -25.28 18.82
N ALA A 103 -1.88 -23.97 18.83
CA ALA A 103 -1.47 -23.25 20.02
C ALA A 103 -2.62 -23.19 21.03
N THR A 104 -2.30 -23.27 22.33
CA THR A 104 -3.28 -23.36 23.44
C THR A 104 -4.11 -22.09 23.67
N ASP A 105 -3.87 -21.03 22.92
CA ASP A 105 -4.67 -19.79 22.91
C ASP A 105 -5.47 -19.64 21.62
N ALA A 106 -5.51 -20.69 20.80
CA ALA A 106 -6.17 -20.77 19.49
C ALA A 106 -6.53 -22.21 19.08
N ASP A 107 -6.76 -23.12 20.04
CA ASP A 107 -7.10 -24.53 19.79
C ASP A 107 -8.55 -24.85 20.17
N GLY A 108 -9.15 -24.08 21.08
CA GLY A 108 -10.52 -24.21 21.54
C GLY A 108 -11.55 -23.36 20.78
N ALA A 109 -12.82 -23.77 20.90
CA ALA A 109 -13.95 -22.97 20.44
C ALA A 109 -14.04 -21.66 21.24
N GLY A 110 -14.19 -20.53 20.54
CA GLY A 110 -14.27 -19.21 21.17
C GLY A 110 -12.92 -18.59 21.53
N GLU A 111 -11.80 -19.32 21.36
CA GLU A 111 -10.47 -18.75 21.54
C GLU A 111 -10.04 -18.00 20.29
N LEU A 112 -10.08 -18.64 19.12
CA LEU A 112 -9.90 -17.96 17.85
C LEU A 112 -11.24 -17.34 17.45
N VAL A 113 -11.27 -16.02 17.34
CA VAL A 113 -12.47 -15.23 17.02
C VAL A 113 -12.19 -14.33 15.82
N PRO A 114 -13.23 -13.83 15.13
CA PRO A 114 -13.05 -12.79 14.13
C PRO A 114 -12.24 -11.63 14.70
N ASN A 115 -11.32 -11.09 13.89
CA ASN A 115 -10.37 -10.03 14.27
C ASN A 115 -9.29 -10.42 15.28
N ALA A 116 -9.11 -11.72 15.58
CA ALA A 116 -7.94 -12.17 16.32
C ALA A 116 -6.66 -11.80 15.57
N THR A 117 -5.74 -11.12 16.25
CA THR A 117 -4.53 -10.54 15.66
C THR A 117 -3.28 -11.11 16.29
N VAL A 118 -2.26 -11.36 15.48
CA VAL A 118 -0.97 -11.90 15.94
C VAL A 118 0.19 -11.13 15.34
N TYR A 119 1.23 -10.89 16.13
CA TYR A 119 2.50 -10.31 15.70
C TYR A 119 3.47 -11.40 15.26
N VAL A 120 4.20 -11.17 14.17
CA VAL A 120 5.25 -12.06 13.66
C VAL A 120 6.61 -11.44 13.94
N SER A 121 7.43 -12.10 14.76
CA SER A 121 8.67 -11.52 15.29
C SER A 121 9.90 -11.70 14.40
N ALA A 122 9.92 -12.71 13.53
CA ALA A 122 11.04 -12.97 12.64
C ALA A 122 10.59 -13.52 11.29
N GLY A 123 11.52 -13.49 10.33
CA GLY A 123 11.26 -13.80 8.93
C GLY A 123 12.08 -12.91 8.01
N THR A 124 12.24 -13.35 6.76
CA THR A 124 12.83 -12.53 5.69
C THR A 124 11.79 -11.56 5.15
N THR A 125 10.56 -12.04 4.93
CA THR A 125 9.47 -11.24 4.37
C THR A 125 8.32 -10.98 5.35
N GLN A 126 8.21 -11.76 6.42
CA GLN A 126 7.11 -11.72 7.36
C GLN A 126 7.48 -11.10 8.72
N ALA A 127 8.76 -10.78 8.96
CA ALA A 127 9.18 -10.11 10.19
C ALA A 127 8.47 -8.77 10.39
N ASP A 128 8.19 -8.46 11.65
CA ASP A 128 7.59 -7.21 12.11
C ASP A 128 6.22 -6.90 11.48
N THR A 129 5.50 -7.94 11.04
CA THR A 129 4.14 -7.83 10.50
C THR A 129 3.08 -8.23 11.51
N GLN A 130 1.88 -7.68 11.37
CA GLN A 130 0.69 -8.03 12.15
C GLN A 130 -0.33 -8.67 11.21
N TRP A 131 -0.86 -9.82 11.62
CA TRP A 131 -1.84 -10.58 10.84
C TRP A 131 -3.13 -10.75 11.64
N THR A 132 -4.25 -10.42 11.01
CA THR A 132 -5.58 -10.50 11.61
C THR A 132 -6.40 -11.57 10.90
N CYS A 133 -7.09 -12.42 11.65
CA CYS A 133 -8.06 -13.36 11.11
C CYS A 133 -9.31 -12.59 10.65
N THR A 134 -9.58 -12.61 9.35
CA THR A 134 -10.70 -11.89 8.71
C THR A 134 -11.91 -12.80 8.44
N THR A 135 -11.87 -14.05 8.89
CA THR A 135 -13.02 -14.96 8.82
C THR A 135 -14.12 -14.47 9.75
N ASN A 136 -15.32 -14.25 9.20
CA ASN A 136 -16.49 -13.82 9.96
C ASN A 136 -17.25 -15.02 10.55
N GLY A 137 -17.99 -14.77 11.63
CA GLY A 137 -18.83 -15.76 12.30
C GLY A 137 -18.08 -16.62 13.33
N THR A 138 -18.73 -17.69 13.80
CA THR A 138 -18.14 -18.61 14.78
C THR A 138 -17.01 -19.42 14.13
N ILE A 139 -15.83 -19.37 14.74
CA ILE A 139 -14.65 -20.11 14.27
C ILE A 139 -14.43 -21.32 15.20
N THR A 140 -14.37 -22.51 14.61
CA THR A 140 -13.93 -23.74 15.27
C THR A 140 -12.59 -24.16 14.68
N PRO A 141 -11.47 -24.02 15.43
CA PRO A 141 -10.15 -24.41 14.94
C PRO A 141 -10.11 -25.84 14.41
N GLY A 142 -9.49 -26.05 13.24
CA GLY A 142 -9.41 -27.37 12.59
C GLY A 142 -10.62 -27.72 11.70
N THR A 143 -11.74 -27.01 11.85
CA THR A 143 -12.97 -27.26 11.07
C THR A 143 -13.32 -26.06 10.19
N THR A 144 -13.39 -24.87 10.76
CA THR A 144 -13.68 -23.63 10.02
C THR A 144 -12.46 -23.22 9.21
N ALA A 145 -12.64 -22.94 7.92
CA ALA A 145 -11.58 -22.36 7.10
C ALA A 145 -11.24 -20.93 7.56
N THR A 146 -9.99 -20.70 7.96
CA THR A 146 -9.55 -19.39 8.43
C THR A 146 -8.72 -18.66 7.38
N VAL A 147 -9.01 -17.37 7.21
CA VAL A 147 -8.28 -16.45 6.34
C VAL A 147 -7.60 -15.40 7.21
N TRP A 148 -6.34 -15.10 6.90
CA TRP A 148 -5.52 -14.12 7.62
C TRP A 148 -5.04 -13.06 6.65
N ALA A 149 -5.24 -11.79 7.02
CA ALA A 149 -4.78 -10.64 6.26
C ALA A 149 -3.77 -9.85 7.08
N GLN A 150 -2.77 -9.29 6.42
CA GLN A 150 -1.86 -8.37 7.09
C GLN A 150 -2.59 -7.05 7.38
N THR A 151 -2.52 -6.59 8.62
CA THR A 151 -3.21 -5.38 9.10
C THR A 151 -2.27 -4.34 9.70
N GLY A 152 -0.99 -4.69 9.91
CA GLY A 152 0.02 -3.79 10.46
C GLY A 152 1.44 -4.26 10.18
N GLY A 153 2.40 -3.38 10.47
CA GLY A 153 3.81 -3.57 10.12
C GLY A 153 4.11 -3.29 8.64
N SER A 154 5.38 -3.09 8.29
CA SER A 154 5.83 -2.98 6.91
C SER A 154 5.70 -4.33 6.22
N GLY A 155 4.52 -4.59 5.65
CA GLY A 155 4.36 -5.69 4.71
C GLY A 155 5.24 -5.45 3.50
N ASN A 156 5.77 -6.52 2.93
CA ASN A 156 6.36 -6.44 1.60
C ASN A 156 5.23 -6.09 0.62
N TYR A 157 5.06 -4.80 0.33
CA TYR A 157 4.28 -4.38 -0.82
C TYR A 157 4.87 -5.09 -2.04
N THR A 158 4.02 -5.80 -2.80
CA THR A 158 4.45 -6.44 -4.04
C THR A 158 4.38 -5.40 -5.15
N ALA A 159 5.50 -5.14 -5.80
CA ALA A 159 5.55 -4.20 -6.91
C ALA A 159 4.81 -4.78 -8.12
N GLY A 160 3.83 -4.05 -8.65
CA GLY A 160 3.21 -4.34 -9.94
C GLY A 160 4.00 -3.76 -11.10
N ASN A 161 3.50 -3.92 -12.34
CA ASN A 161 4.12 -3.32 -13.51
C ASN A 161 4.21 -1.78 -13.37
N GLY A 162 5.38 -1.22 -13.69
CA GLY A 162 5.62 0.22 -13.60
C GLY A 162 5.89 0.74 -12.18
N ILE A 163 5.96 -0.14 -11.18
CA ILE A 163 6.31 0.18 -9.80
C ILE A 163 7.55 -0.61 -9.40
N ASN A 164 8.42 0.00 -8.62
CA ASN A 164 9.54 -0.65 -7.94
C ASN A 164 9.41 -0.41 -6.45
N ILE A 165 9.65 -1.44 -5.65
CA ILE A 165 9.59 -1.39 -4.20
C ILE A 165 10.90 -1.96 -3.68
N SER A 166 11.70 -1.10 -3.04
CA SER A 166 13.01 -1.48 -2.52
C SER A 166 13.18 -0.89 -1.13
N SER A 167 13.42 -1.74 -0.14
CA SER A 167 13.63 -1.34 1.27
C SER A 167 12.55 -0.39 1.81
N GLY A 168 11.28 -0.66 1.47
CA GLY A 168 10.14 0.16 1.90
C GLY A 168 9.93 1.47 1.12
N VAL A 169 10.80 1.78 0.15
CA VAL A 169 10.63 2.92 -0.76
C VAL A 169 9.86 2.46 -1.99
N ILE A 170 8.77 3.16 -2.31
CA ILE A 170 7.97 2.93 -3.52
C ILE A 170 8.35 3.99 -4.57
N THR A 171 8.78 3.53 -5.74
CA THR A 171 9.12 4.40 -6.88
C THR A 171 8.39 3.96 -8.14
N ALA A 172 8.10 4.88 -9.05
CA ALA A 172 7.67 4.51 -10.39
C ALA A 172 8.85 3.98 -11.22
N VAL A 173 8.57 3.18 -12.24
CA VAL A 173 9.54 2.73 -13.23
C VAL A 173 9.05 3.15 -14.61
N ALA A 174 9.82 3.99 -15.29
CA ALA A 174 9.57 4.30 -16.69
C ALA A 174 10.06 3.15 -17.57
N ALA A 175 9.22 2.70 -18.50
CA ALA A 175 9.66 1.81 -19.56
C ALA A 175 10.66 2.55 -20.47
N PRO A 176 11.71 1.86 -20.97
CA PRO A 176 12.60 2.44 -21.97
C PRO A 176 11.80 2.95 -23.17
N SER A 177 12.03 4.21 -23.57
CA SER A 177 11.29 4.88 -24.65
C SER A 177 9.76 4.94 -24.45
N GLY A 178 9.27 4.79 -23.21
CA GLY A 178 7.84 4.75 -22.88
C GLY A 178 7.17 6.13 -22.73
N GLY A 179 7.87 7.22 -23.04
CA GLY A 179 7.34 8.59 -22.97
C GLY A 179 7.34 9.23 -21.58
N LEU A 180 7.86 8.53 -20.57
CA LEU A 180 8.02 9.03 -19.21
C LEU A 180 9.48 8.93 -18.77
N THR A 181 9.90 9.86 -17.91
CA THR A 181 11.13 9.76 -17.14
C THR A 181 10.78 9.76 -15.66
N VAL A 182 11.51 8.98 -14.87
CA VAL A 182 11.41 8.97 -13.41
C VAL A 182 12.76 9.35 -12.83
N GLY A 183 12.79 10.40 -12.02
CA GLY A 183 14.01 10.90 -11.38
C GLY A 183 13.75 11.42 -9.98
N ALA A 184 14.79 11.97 -9.34
CA ALA A 184 14.69 12.48 -7.97
C ALA A 184 13.64 13.59 -7.79
N SER A 185 13.37 14.36 -8.85
CA SER A 185 12.37 15.44 -8.86
C SER A 185 10.95 14.97 -9.18
N GLY A 186 10.73 13.68 -9.41
CA GLY A 186 9.42 13.09 -9.69
C GLY A 186 9.31 12.40 -11.05
N ILE A 187 8.07 12.28 -11.53
CA ILE A 187 7.72 11.68 -12.83
C ILE A 187 7.44 12.82 -13.82
N ALA A 188 8.07 12.78 -14.99
CA ALA A 188 7.90 13.79 -16.02
C ALA A 188 7.69 13.13 -17.40
N ILE A 189 7.17 13.91 -18.35
CA ILE A 189 7.10 13.52 -19.75
C ILE A 189 8.53 13.51 -20.33
N ASP A 190 8.87 12.44 -21.05
CA ASP A 190 10.10 12.39 -21.83
C ASP A 190 9.91 13.20 -23.13
N THR A 191 10.44 14.41 -23.14
CA THR A 191 10.30 15.33 -24.27
C THR A 191 11.18 14.96 -25.47
N SER A 192 12.02 13.93 -25.37
CA SER A 192 12.79 13.41 -26.50
C SER A 192 11.97 12.49 -27.40
N VAL A 193 10.85 11.96 -26.90
CA VAL A 193 10.00 11.00 -27.62
C VAL A 193 8.52 11.40 -27.66
N VAL A 194 8.04 12.20 -26.71
CA VAL A 194 6.64 12.68 -26.69
C VAL A 194 6.54 14.06 -27.31
N THR A 195 5.76 14.16 -28.39
CA THR A 195 5.38 15.43 -29.01
C THR A 195 4.56 16.29 -28.05
N ARG A 196 4.94 17.55 -27.92
CA ARG A 196 4.24 18.57 -27.12
C ARG A 196 3.68 19.64 -28.05
N LYS A 197 2.82 20.50 -27.50
CA LYS A 197 2.20 21.61 -28.25
C LYS A 197 2.57 22.95 -27.64
N TYR A 198 3.00 23.88 -28.49
CA TYR A 198 3.03 25.31 -28.21
C TYR A 198 2.01 26.01 -29.10
N ALA A 199 1.32 27.03 -28.60
CA ALA A 199 0.42 27.82 -29.44
C ALA A 199 0.29 29.26 -28.97
N THR A 200 0.30 30.20 -29.91
CA THR A 200 0.23 31.65 -29.63
C THR A 200 -0.55 32.39 -30.71
N ALA A 201 -1.10 33.56 -30.36
CA ALA A 201 -1.63 34.49 -31.35
C ALA A 201 -0.48 35.24 -32.04
N ILE A 202 -0.64 35.55 -33.32
CA ILE A 202 0.33 36.27 -34.14
C ILE A 202 -0.34 37.36 -34.98
N GLY A 203 0.47 38.30 -35.42
CA GLY A 203 0.10 39.48 -36.17
C GLY A 203 0.32 40.73 -35.34
N ASP A 204 1.02 41.70 -35.94
CA ASP A 204 1.40 42.96 -35.33
C ASP A 204 0.97 44.17 -36.20
N GLY A 205 0.34 43.91 -37.35
CA GLY A 205 -0.07 44.92 -38.32
C GLY A 205 1.07 45.54 -39.13
N SER A 206 2.32 45.05 -38.99
CA SER A 206 3.50 45.68 -39.61
C SER A 206 4.44 44.68 -40.29
N ALA A 207 4.74 43.53 -39.68
CA ALA A 207 5.67 42.55 -40.20
C ALA A 207 4.95 41.54 -41.09
N SER A 208 5.46 41.30 -42.30
CA SER A 208 5.00 40.21 -43.16
C SER A 208 5.63 38.86 -42.79
N VAL A 209 6.74 38.86 -42.02
CA VAL A 209 7.41 37.66 -41.50
C VAL A 209 7.42 37.73 -39.98
N ILE A 210 6.79 36.76 -39.33
CA ILE A 210 6.63 36.74 -37.88
C ILE A 210 7.39 35.54 -37.32
N THR A 211 8.29 35.79 -36.35
CA THR A 211 8.97 34.73 -35.61
C THR A 211 8.11 34.24 -34.46
N VAL A 212 7.88 32.93 -34.40
CA VAL A 212 7.16 32.24 -33.32
C VAL A 212 8.14 31.41 -32.50
N THR A 213 8.33 31.78 -31.24
CA THR A 213 9.23 31.09 -30.31
C THR A 213 8.47 30.02 -29.51
N HIS A 214 8.67 28.75 -29.84
CA HIS A 214 7.95 27.61 -29.27
C HIS A 214 8.70 26.86 -28.16
N ASN A 215 10.03 27.00 -28.08
CA ASN A 215 10.87 26.35 -27.04
C ASN A 215 10.68 24.82 -26.91
N LEU A 216 10.35 24.12 -27.99
CA LEU A 216 10.15 22.67 -27.97
C LEU A 216 11.47 21.90 -28.02
N GLY A 217 12.58 22.56 -28.38
CA GLY A 217 13.91 21.95 -28.42
C GLY A 217 14.17 21.08 -29.65
N THR A 218 13.29 21.11 -30.65
CA THR A 218 13.41 20.36 -31.92
C THR A 218 13.01 21.22 -33.12
N ARG A 219 13.59 20.93 -34.29
CA ARG A 219 13.14 21.47 -35.59
C ARG A 219 12.13 20.56 -36.28
N ASP A 220 12.01 19.33 -35.80
CA ASP A 220 11.05 18.33 -36.30
C ASP A 220 9.67 18.67 -35.73
N VAL A 221 9.13 19.79 -36.18
CA VAL A 221 7.86 20.34 -35.74
C VAL A 221 6.86 20.36 -36.88
N ASP A 222 5.58 20.21 -36.55
CA ASP A 222 4.47 20.48 -37.45
C ASP A 222 3.82 21.81 -37.06
N VAL A 223 3.52 22.66 -38.04
CA VAL A 223 3.02 24.02 -37.81
C VAL A 223 1.71 24.21 -38.53
N VAL A 224 0.66 24.55 -37.77
CA VAL A 224 -0.65 24.87 -38.31
C VAL A 224 -1.03 26.30 -37.95
N VAL A 225 -1.45 27.07 -38.95
CA VAL A 225 -1.91 28.45 -38.78
C VAL A 225 -3.42 28.48 -38.93
N TYR A 226 -4.10 29.09 -37.97
CA TYR A 226 -5.54 29.26 -37.95
C TYR A 226 -5.90 30.73 -38.01
N ASN A 227 -7.02 31.07 -38.65
CA ASN A 227 -7.71 32.32 -38.37
C ASN A 227 -8.06 32.38 -36.88
N ALA A 228 -7.68 33.46 -36.18
CA ALA A 228 -7.85 33.55 -34.73
C ALA A 228 -9.32 33.58 -34.29
N THR A 229 -10.25 33.93 -35.20
CA THR A 229 -11.69 33.99 -34.94
C THR A 229 -12.41 32.74 -35.45
N THR A 230 -12.20 32.37 -36.71
CA THR A 230 -12.96 31.30 -37.36
C THR A 230 -12.35 29.92 -37.19
N TYR A 231 -11.08 29.82 -36.76
CA TYR A 231 -10.31 28.58 -36.66
C TYR A 231 -10.19 27.80 -37.98
N GLU A 232 -10.45 28.46 -39.11
CA GLU A 232 -10.13 27.91 -40.44
C GLU A 232 -8.61 27.87 -40.62
N GLU A 233 -8.11 26.77 -41.20
CA GLU A 233 -6.69 26.64 -41.53
C GLU A 233 -6.30 27.62 -42.62
N VAL A 234 -5.14 28.24 -42.45
CA VAL A 234 -4.59 29.26 -43.33
C VAL A 234 -3.24 28.77 -43.83
N GLU A 235 -3.10 28.67 -45.14
CA GLU A 235 -1.81 28.37 -45.75
C GLU A 235 -0.91 29.60 -45.66
N ALA A 236 0.26 29.42 -45.04
CA ALA A 236 1.31 30.41 -44.94
C ALA A 236 2.64 29.73 -45.22
N ASP A 237 3.64 30.50 -45.64
CA ASP A 237 4.99 29.96 -45.84
C ASP A 237 5.68 29.84 -44.48
N VAL A 238 6.10 28.62 -44.12
CA VAL A 238 6.67 28.29 -42.82
C VAL A 238 8.11 27.82 -42.98
N VAL A 239 9.01 28.41 -42.20
CA VAL A 239 10.41 27.96 -42.10
C VAL A 239 10.73 27.54 -40.67
N HIS A 240 11.23 26.31 -40.50
CA HIS A 240 11.68 25.77 -39.20
C HIS A 240 13.08 26.30 -38.84
N ALA A 241 13.13 27.58 -38.46
CA ALA A 241 14.35 28.37 -38.34
C ALA A 241 15.37 27.83 -37.31
N THR A 242 14.93 27.53 -36.09
CA THR A 242 15.78 26.98 -35.02
C THR A 242 15.06 25.87 -34.27
N THR A 243 15.74 25.19 -33.34
CA THR A 243 15.10 24.18 -32.47
C THR A 243 14.04 24.77 -31.53
N ASN A 244 13.96 26.10 -31.43
CA ASN A 244 13.02 26.78 -30.55
C ASN A 244 12.16 27.82 -31.27
N THR A 245 12.35 28.01 -32.59
CA THR A 245 11.64 29.03 -33.36
C THR A 245 11.27 28.57 -34.76
N VAL A 246 10.09 29.00 -35.20
CA VAL A 246 9.65 28.94 -36.61
C VAL A 246 9.35 30.36 -37.10
N THR A 247 9.42 30.62 -38.41
CA THR A 247 8.94 31.87 -38.99
C THR A 247 7.74 31.59 -39.89
N VAL A 248 6.71 32.43 -39.78
CA VAL A 248 5.50 32.36 -40.61
C VAL A 248 5.43 33.61 -41.46
N SER A 249 5.39 33.44 -42.77
CA SER A 249 5.39 34.53 -43.75
C SER A 249 4.04 34.66 -44.44
N PHE A 250 3.56 35.89 -44.56
CA PHE A 250 2.29 36.25 -45.19
C PHE A 250 2.53 37.19 -46.37
N ALA A 251 1.64 37.14 -47.36
CA ALA A 251 1.68 38.05 -48.51
C ALA A 251 1.47 39.53 -48.11
N ALA A 252 0.76 39.78 -47.01
CA ALA A 252 0.56 41.10 -46.42
C ALA A 252 0.67 41.00 -44.89
N ALA A 253 1.15 42.07 -44.23
CA ALA A 253 1.28 42.09 -42.78
C ALA A 253 -0.09 41.83 -42.11
N PRO A 254 -0.24 40.74 -41.34
CA PRO A 254 -1.50 40.42 -40.70
C PRO A 254 -1.81 41.43 -39.60
N ALA A 255 -3.09 41.78 -39.47
CA ALA A 255 -3.56 42.65 -38.39
C ALA A 255 -3.22 42.06 -37.01
N SER A 256 -3.19 42.92 -35.98
CA SER A 256 -2.83 42.50 -34.63
C SER A 256 -3.68 41.31 -34.15
N GLY A 257 -3.04 40.19 -33.83
CA GLY A 257 -3.70 38.97 -33.37
C GLY A 257 -4.65 38.30 -34.36
N ALA A 258 -4.52 38.57 -35.67
CA ALA A 258 -5.42 38.03 -36.70
C ALA A 258 -5.33 36.50 -36.85
N TYR A 259 -4.20 35.89 -36.49
CA TYR A 259 -3.96 34.46 -36.64
C TYR A 259 -3.50 33.82 -35.33
N ARG A 260 -3.67 32.50 -35.24
CA ARG A 260 -3.16 31.65 -34.17
C ARG A 260 -2.26 30.58 -34.78
N VAL A 261 -1.04 30.44 -34.28
CA VAL A 261 -0.12 29.38 -34.70
C VAL A 261 -0.07 28.31 -33.62
N ALA A 262 -0.24 27.05 -34.02
CA ALA A 262 0.05 25.88 -33.20
C ALA A 262 1.28 25.17 -33.77
N VAL A 263 2.24 24.87 -32.89
CA VAL A 263 3.48 24.16 -33.21
C VAL A 263 3.49 22.87 -32.38
N PHE A 264 3.63 21.73 -33.04
CA PHE A 264 3.67 20.41 -32.44
C PHE A 264 5.07 19.80 -32.60
N GLY A 265 5.72 19.39 -31.52
CA GLY A 265 7.09 18.86 -31.52
C GLY A 265 7.60 18.45 -30.15
#